data_AF-A0A5J4DTS2-F1
#
_entry.id   AF-A0A5J4DTS2-F1
#
_cell.length_a   1.000
_cell.length_b   1.000
_cell.length_c   1.000
_cell.angle_alpha   90.00
_cell.angle_beta   90.00
_cell.angle_gamma   90.00
#
_symmetry.space_group_name_H-M   'P 1'
#
loop_
_entity.id
_entity.type
_entity.pdbx_description
1 polymer ?
#
loop_
_entity_poly.entity_id
_entity_poly.type
_entity_poly.pdbx_seq_one_letter_code
_entity_poly.pdbx_strand_id
1 'polypeptide(L)'
;MKTILPLAITATWLAGQKGRAIAGLSLFLIFSAYSLTSALGLYSLSRANSVGTANAGKATYAIAKEEGDRIKSRLDKLGQTRTVGEVEGDIAAGKANKRYATTKGCSPREITATKSRAFCDQYARLNGELATAREAQDLRKRLLAVSAKIGGMDLSKVLRSADPQSEALAKLTGYSPEAVRTALAALVAVLIEFGSGLGLWVVTGGASRRERSGIPKKPIDKHLTQARPETCISPLPAYSAPRLGKDLLPSPDGLPVCPIERFTVTHIQTKKRAEVTAKNLYEAFRNWAKEADIHPVNQTKFGRAMVDLGYRKERRGGTVRYLGVELSSAPDRVTLQ
;
A
#
# COMPACT_ATOMS: atom_id res chain seq x y z
N MET A 1 1.58 -21.71 24.90
CA MET A 1 2.40 -22.69 25.65
C MET A 1 3.71 -22.11 26.19
N LYS A 2 4.51 -21.38 25.40
CA LYS A 2 5.80 -20.80 25.83
C LYS A 2 5.74 -19.92 27.09
N THR A 3 4.65 -19.20 27.29
CA THR A 3 4.44 -18.31 28.45
C THR A 3 4.32 -19.06 29.79
N ILE A 4 3.91 -20.32 29.77
CA ILE A 4 3.66 -21.12 30.99
C ILE A 4 4.88 -21.99 31.34
N LEU A 5 5.72 -22.33 30.35
CA LEU A 5 6.90 -23.18 30.55
C LEU A 5 7.86 -22.65 31.64
N PRO A 6 8.21 -21.36 31.70
CA PRO A 6 9.11 -20.83 32.74
C PRO A 6 8.59 -21.05 34.16
N LEU A 7 7.27 -20.88 34.36
CA LEU A 7 6.61 -21.15 35.64
C LEU A 7 6.62 -22.64 35.99
N ALA A 8 6.39 -23.52 35.01
CA ALA A 8 6.46 -24.96 35.22
C ALA A 8 7.90 -25.46 35.49
N ILE A 9 8.90 -24.90 34.81
CA ILE A 9 10.33 -25.22 35.00
C ILE A 9 10.76 -24.80 36.40
N THR A 10 10.43 -23.58 36.83
CA THR A 10 10.76 -23.09 38.18
C THR A 10 10.06 -23.91 39.27
N ALA A 11 8.77 -24.24 39.11
CA ALA A 11 8.03 -25.07 40.05
C ALA A 11 8.61 -26.49 40.18
N THR A 12 8.97 -27.14 39.05
CA THR A 12 9.56 -28.49 39.06
C THR A 12 10.98 -28.50 39.61
N TRP A 13 11.75 -27.43 39.40
CA TRP A 13 13.07 -27.24 40.00
C TRP A 13 12.99 -27.12 41.51
N LEU A 14 12.07 -26.30 42.03
CA LEU A 14 11.82 -26.14 43.47
C LEU A 14 11.29 -27.44 44.11
N ALA A 15 10.55 -28.26 43.35
CA ALA A 15 10.07 -29.56 43.80
C ALA A 15 11.12 -30.69 43.74
N GLY A 16 12.39 -30.38 43.41
CA GLY A 16 13.48 -31.36 43.34
C GLY A 16 13.46 -32.28 42.11
N GLN A 17 12.51 -32.10 41.19
CA GLN A 17 12.34 -32.93 39.99
C GLN A 17 13.25 -32.46 38.84
N LYS A 18 14.57 -32.53 39.04
CA LYS A 18 15.59 -31.97 38.12
C LYS A 18 15.46 -32.46 36.67
N GLY A 19 15.14 -33.74 36.45
CA GLY A 19 14.98 -34.30 35.10
C GLY A 19 13.85 -33.64 34.30
N ARG A 20 12.71 -33.34 34.95
CA ARG A 20 11.58 -32.65 34.31
C ARG A 20 11.89 -31.19 34.03
N ALA A 21 12.63 -30.53 34.93
CA ALA A 21 13.07 -29.15 34.73
C ALA A 21 14.04 -29.02 33.54
N ILE A 22 15.00 -29.95 33.40
CA ILE A 22 15.93 -29.99 32.25
C ILE A 22 15.17 -30.24 30.94
N ALA A 23 14.27 -31.22 30.91
CA ALA A 23 13.45 -31.49 29.72
C ALA A 23 12.58 -30.29 29.33
N GLY A 24 11.98 -29.60 30.32
CA GLY A 24 11.24 -28.37 30.12
C GLY A 24 12.11 -27.23 29.56
N LEU A 25 13.32 -27.06 30.07
CA LEU A 25 14.27 -26.06 29.58
C LEU A 25 14.67 -26.32 28.12
N SER A 26 14.99 -27.57 27.77
CA SER A 26 15.30 -27.94 26.38
C SER A 26 14.13 -27.67 25.44
N LEU A 27 12.90 -28.04 25.84
CA LEU A 27 11.70 -27.79 25.04
C LEU A 27 11.43 -26.29 24.88
N PHE A 28 11.67 -25.50 25.94
CA PHE A 28 11.58 -24.04 25.88
C PHE A 28 12.55 -23.46 24.86
N LEU A 29 13.83 -23.89 24.88
CA LEU A 29 14.84 -23.43 23.93
C LEU A 29 14.49 -23.78 22.48
N ILE A 30 14.05 -25.01 22.21
CA ILE A 30 13.65 -25.45 20.87
C ILE A 30 12.46 -24.61 20.38
N PHE A 31 11.42 -24.45 21.21
CA PHE A 31 10.26 -23.67 20.84
C PHE A 31 10.59 -22.19 20.63
N SER A 32 11.49 -21.62 21.43
CA SER A 32 11.96 -20.24 21.24
C SER A 32 12.79 -20.08 19.98
N ALA A 33 13.69 -21.01 19.65
CA ALA A 33 14.44 -20.98 18.40
C ALA A 33 13.53 -21.05 17.16
N TYR A 34 12.53 -21.94 17.18
CA TYR A 34 11.53 -22.04 16.10
C TYR A 34 10.67 -20.78 15.97
N SER A 35 10.27 -20.21 17.10
CA SER A 35 9.56 -18.93 17.20
C SER A 35 10.35 -17.78 16.58
N LEU A 36 11.62 -17.67 16.96
CA LEU A 36 12.56 -16.63 16.55
C LEU A 36 12.72 -16.65 15.04
N THR A 37 12.87 -17.85 14.48
CA THR A 37 13.02 -18.07 13.03
C THR A 37 11.76 -17.62 12.28
N SER A 38 10.58 -17.94 12.82
CA SER A 38 9.29 -17.52 12.23
C SER A 38 9.09 -16.00 12.31
N ALA A 39 9.43 -15.37 13.44
CA ALA A 39 9.35 -13.92 13.62
C ALA A 39 10.34 -13.18 12.69
N LEU A 40 11.56 -13.69 12.56
CA LEU A 40 12.56 -13.22 11.61
C LEU A 40 12.06 -13.28 10.16
N GLY A 41 11.48 -14.41 9.77
CA GLY A 41 10.91 -14.59 8.44
C GLY A 41 9.80 -13.57 8.14
N LEU A 42 8.84 -13.40 9.05
CA LEU A 42 7.74 -12.46 8.88
C LEU A 42 8.23 -11.00 8.80
N TYR A 43 9.15 -10.62 9.69
CA TYR A 43 9.73 -9.27 9.70
C TYR A 43 10.53 -9.01 8.43
N SER A 44 11.37 -9.96 8.02
CA SER A 44 12.15 -9.88 6.80
C SER A 44 11.26 -9.70 5.58
N LEU A 45 10.18 -10.49 5.48
CA LEU A 45 9.22 -10.43 4.37
C LEU A 45 8.45 -9.10 4.34
N SER A 46 7.93 -8.64 5.48
CA SER A 46 7.22 -7.35 5.56
C SER A 46 8.12 -6.18 5.14
N ARG A 47 9.36 -6.19 5.63
CA ARG A 47 10.34 -5.16 5.26
C ARG A 47 10.82 -5.33 3.82
N ALA A 48 10.88 -6.55 3.29
CA ALA A 48 11.31 -6.82 1.90
C ALA A 48 10.27 -6.35 0.91
N ASN A 49 8.99 -6.55 1.22
CA ASN A 49 7.89 -5.99 0.43
C ASN A 49 7.92 -4.46 0.46
N SER A 50 8.16 -3.86 1.63
CA SER A 50 8.25 -2.40 1.78
C SER A 50 9.43 -1.83 0.96
N VAL A 51 10.62 -2.42 1.07
CA VAL A 51 11.80 -2.00 0.30
C VAL A 51 11.63 -2.29 -1.20
N GLY A 52 11.03 -3.43 -1.55
CA GLY A 52 10.77 -3.83 -2.93
C GLY A 52 9.84 -2.85 -3.65
N THR A 53 8.76 -2.41 -2.99
CA THR A 53 7.86 -1.39 -3.56
C THR A 53 8.55 -0.04 -3.76
N ALA A 54 9.41 0.37 -2.81
CA ALA A 54 10.20 1.60 -2.95
C ALA A 54 11.21 1.50 -4.11
N ASN A 55 11.93 0.38 -4.22
CA ASN A 55 12.90 0.15 -5.27
C ASN A 55 12.24 0.02 -6.65
N ALA A 56 11.08 -0.62 -6.76
CA ALA A 56 10.30 -0.67 -8.00
C ALA A 56 9.87 0.72 -8.47
N GLY A 57 9.48 1.60 -7.52
CA GLY A 57 9.18 3.00 -7.81
C GLY A 57 10.40 3.75 -8.36
N LYS A 58 11.57 3.60 -7.71
CA LYS A 58 12.84 4.20 -8.17
C LYS A 58 13.24 3.70 -9.56
N ALA A 59 13.16 2.40 -9.81
CA ALA A 59 13.46 1.81 -11.11
C ALA A 59 12.52 2.34 -12.19
N THR A 60 11.22 2.41 -11.92
CA THR A 60 10.22 2.96 -12.85
C THR A 60 10.51 4.43 -13.18
N TYR A 61 10.87 5.23 -12.18
CA TYR A 61 11.28 6.62 -12.38
C TYR A 61 12.57 6.72 -13.21
N ALA A 62 13.60 5.93 -12.89
CA ALA A 62 14.86 5.94 -13.61
C ALA A 62 14.68 5.58 -15.09
N ILE A 63 13.89 4.54 -15.39
CA ILE A 63 13.57 4.13 -16.76
C ILE A 63 12.81 5.25 -17.49
N ALA A 64 11.79 5.84 -16.86
CA ALA A 64 11.02 6.92 -17.47
C ALA A 64 11.90 8.17 -17.73
N LYS A 65 12.81 8.48 -16.81
CA LYS A 65 13.76 9.58 -16.97
C LYS A 65 14.71 9.32 -18.14
N GLU A 66 15.30 8.13 -18.19
CA GLU A 66 16.21 7.74 -19.28
C GLU A 66 15.51 7.77 -20.65
N GLU A 67 14.27 7.28 -20.73
CA GLU A 67 13.46 7.38 -21.95
C GLU A 67 13.24 8.83 -22.37
N GLY A 68 12.91 9.70 -21.42
CA GLY A 68 12.76 11.15 -21.66
C GLY A 68 14.05 11.78 -22.19
N ASP A 69 15.20 11.42 -21.62
CA ASP A 69 16.51 11.94 -22.03
C ASP A 69 16.92 11.42 -23.42
N ARG A 70 16.62 10.15 -23.75
CA ARG A 70 16.81 9.58 -25.09
C ARG A 70 15.96 10.31 -26.14
N ILE A 71 14.69 10.62 -25.82
CA ILE A 71 13.79 11.37 -26.72
C ILE A 71 14.30 12.78 -26.94
N LYS A 72 14.74 13.48 -25.87
CA LYS A 72 15.35 14.81 -25.97
C LYS A 72 16.59 14.80 -26.85
N SER A 73 17.50 13.85 -26.63
CA SER A 73 18.70 13.72 -27.47
C SER A 73 18.35 13.49 -28.96
N ARG A 74 17.30 12.73 -29.27
CA ARG A 74 16.84 12.55 -30.66
C ARG A 74 16.24 13.84 -31.24
N LEU A 75 15.49 14.60 -30.44
CA LEU A 75 14.98 15.91 -30.85
C LEU A 75 16.12 16.89 -31.12
N ASP A 76 17.16 16.92 -30.27
CA ASP A 76 18.33 17.79 -30.45
C ASP A 76 19.08 17.45 -31.75
N LYS A 77 19.19 16.16 -32.10
CA LYS A 77 19.78 15.72 -33.38
C LYS A 77 18.98 16.13 -34.61
N LEU A 78 17.65 16.25 -34.48
CA LEU A 78 16.78 16.74 -35.57
C LEU A 78 16.86 18.26 -35.73
N GLY A 79 17.29 18.98 -34.69
CA GLY A 79 17.41 20.43 -34.69
C GLY A 79 16.05 21.15 -34.70
N GLN A 80 16.06 22.42 -35.07
CA GLN A 80 14.85 23.24 -35.13
C GLN A 80 14.04 22.89 -36.38
N THR A 81 13.04 22.02 -36.24
CA THR A 81 12.13 21.66 -37.32
C THR A 81 10.91 22.59 -37.33
N ARG A 82 10.48 22.99 -38.52
CA ARG A 82 9.17 23.64 -38.75
C ARG A 82 8.02 22.73 -38.29
N THR A 83 6.88 23.32 -37.98
CA THR A 83 5.70 22.53 -37.59
C THR A 83 5.11 21.81 -38.80
N VAL A 84 4.44 20.67 -38.55
CA VAL A 84 3.76 19.90 -39.61
C VAL A 84 2.80 20.79 -40.41
N GLY A 85 2.04 21.66 -39.73
CA GLY A 85 1.09 22.56 -40.38
C GLY A 85 1.74 23.61 -41.29
N GLU A 86 2.89 24.17 -40.90
CA GLU A 86 3.63 25.11 -41.76
C GLU A 86 4.12 24.43 -43.04
N VAL A 87 4.70 23.23 -42.93
CA VAL A 87 5.22 22.50 -44.10
C VAL A 87 4.08 21.97 -44.98
N GLU A 88 2.99 21.49 -44.40
CA GLU A 88 1.79 21.10 -45.16
C GLU A 88 1.17 22.29 -45.89
N GLY A 89 1.18 23.48 -45.28
CA GLY A 89 0.78 24.73 -45.92
C GLY A 89 1.62 25.06 -47.15
N ASP A 90 2.95 24.96 -47.04
CA ASP A 90 3.86 25.19 -48.17
C ASP A 90 3.70 24.15 -49.28
N ILE A 91 3.48 22.88 -48.91
CA ILE A 91 3.19 21.81 -49.88
C ILE A 91 1.88 22.09 -50.60
N ALA A 92 0.83 22.53 -49.89
CA ALA A 92 -0.44 22.90 -50.47
C ALA A 92 -0.30 24.11 -51.43
N ALA A 93 0.47 25.13 -51.03
CA ALA A 93 0.80 26.26 -51.90
C ALA A 93 1.58 25.82 -53.15
N GLY A 94 2.52 24.87 -53.00
CA GLY A 94 3.23 24.24 -54.11
C GLY A 94 2.29 23.53 -55.08
N LYS A 95 1.30 22.78 -54.58
CA LYS A 95 0.29 22.09 -55.39
C LYS A 95 -0.61 23.05 -56.16
N ALA A 96 -0.89 24.23 -55.61
CA ALA A 96 -1.67 25.28 -56.28
C ALA A 96 -0.89 25.99 -57.41
N ASN A 97 0.44 25.82 -57.47
CA ASN A 97 1.25 26.43 -58.52
C ASN A 97 0.98 25.78 -59.89
N LYS A 98 0.82 26.58 -60.95
CA LYS A 98 0.63 26.09 -62.33
C LYS A 98 1.70 25.08 -62.75
N ARG A 99 2.95 25.23 -62.27
CA ARG A 99 4.07 24.32 -62.57
C ARG A 99 3.85 22.89 -62.06
N TYR A 100 3.11 22.73 -60.96
CA TYR A 100 2.75 21.42 -60.42
C TYR A 100 1.81 20.68 -61.37
N ALA A 101 0.79 21.37 -61.89
CA ALA A 101 -0.14 20.80 -62.87
C ALA A 101 0.58 20.45 -64.19
N THR A 102 1.44 21.34 -64.70
CA THR A 102 2.17 21.10 -65.97
C THR A 102 3.15 19.93 -65.90
N THR A 103 3.68 19.61 -64.73
CA THR A 103 4.58 18.46 -64.52
C THR A 103 3.84 17.19 -64.09
N LYS A 104 2.50 17.24 -64.03
CA LYS A 104 1.62 16.18 -63.51
C LYS A 104 2.06 15.68 -62.13
N GLY A 105 2.34 16.63 -61.23
CA GLY A 105 2.84 16.32 -59.88
C GLY A 105 4.29 15.84 -59.85
N CYS A 106 5.16 16.46 -60.65
CA CYS A 106 6.58 16.11 -60.72
C CYS A 106 6.88 14.69 -61.23
N SER A 107 6.16 14.25 -62.26
CA SER A 107 6.44 12.97 -62.92
C SER A 107 7.69 13.04 -63.80
N PRO A 108 8.66 12.08 -63.72
CA PRO A 108 9.98 12.22 -64.37
C PRO A 108 9.96 12.52 -65.87
N ARG A 109 8.95 12.01 -66.61
CA ARG A 109 8.82 12.19 -68.06
C ARG A 109 8.39 13.60 -68.48
N GLU A 110 7.75 14.36 -67.58
CA GLU A 110 7.19 15.68 -67.86
C GLU A 110 8.12 16.82 -67.38
N ILE A 111 9.23 16.50 -66.72
CA ILE A 111 10.20 17.47 -66.19
C ILE A 111 11.24 17.80 -67.26
N THR A 112 10.82 18.50 -68.32
CA THR A 112 11.69 18.86 -69.44
C THR A 112 12.44 20.18 -69.21
N ALA A 113 11.76 21.21 -68.70
CA ALA A 113 12.30 22.55 -68.52
C ALA A 113 13.06 22.75 -67.18
N THR A 114 14.13 23.56 -67.18
CA THR A 114 14.95 23.85 -66.00
C THR A 114 14.16 24.44 -64.84
N LYS A 115 13.21 25.36 -65.12
CA LYS A 115 12.33 25.94 -64.08
C LYS A 115 11.39 24.92 -63.44
N SER A 116 10.99 23.88 -64.19
CA SER A 116 10.17 22.78 -63.69
C SER A 116 10.98 21.83 -62.81
N ARG A 117 12.25 21.56 -63.16
CA ARG A 117 13.19 20.79 -62.32
C ARG A 117 13.37 21.46 -60.96
N ALA A 118 13.74 22.74 -60.95
CA ALA A 118 13.96 23.49 -59.71
C ALA A 118 12.71 23.53 -58.81
N PHE A 119 11.52 23.69 -59.39
CA PHE A 119 10.26 23.61 -58.65
C PHE A 119 10.05 22.22 -58.04
N CYS A 120 10.27 21.16 -58.81
CA CYS A 120 10.12 19.79 -58.33
C CYS A 120 11.17 19.40 -57.29
N ASP A 121 12.40 19.90 -57.39
CA ASP A 121 13.44 19.73 -56.37
C ASP A 121 13.04 20.41 -55.05
N GLN A 122 12.50 21.63 -55.11
CA GLN A 122 11.98 22.32 -53.94
C GLN A 122 10.79 21.59 -53.32
N TYR A 123 9.86 21.11 -54.15
CA TYR A 123 8.72 20.32 -53.69
C TYR A 123 9.15 19.00 -53.04
N ALA A 124 10.15 18.31 -53.60
CA ALA A 124 10.73 17.12 -53.00
C ALA A 124 11.38 17.41 -51.64
N ARG A 125 12.12 18.53 -51.51
CA ARG A 125 12.68 19.00 -50.23
C ARG A 125 11.58 19.24 -49.19
N LEU A 126 10.49 19.91 -49.55
CA LEU A 126 9.35 20.13 -48.64
C LEU A 126 8.74 18.80 -48.15
N ASN A 127 8.62 17.79 -49.02
CA ASN A 127 8.14 16.48 -48.59
C ASN A 127 9.13 15.76 -47.65
N GLY A 128 10.44 15.91 -47.87
CA GLY A 128 11.47 15.44 -46.95
C GLY A 128 11.37 16.13 -45.58
N GLU A 129 11.25 17.46 -45.59
CA GLU A 129 11.04 18.25 -44.37
C GLU A 129 9.75 17.87 -43.63
N LEU A 130 8.67 17.55 -44.35
CA LEU A 130 7.42 17.09 -43.75
C LEU A 130 7.61 15.78 -42.98
N ALA A 131 8.38 14.84 -43.53
CA ALA A 131 8.70 13.59 -42.84
C ALA A 131 9.48 13.86 -41.54
N THR A 132 10.48 14.73 -41.58
CA THR A 132 11.25 15.16 -40.40
C THR A 132 10.37 15.89 -39.37
N ALA A 133 9.47 16.77 -39.82
CA ALA A 133 8.55 17.50 -38.96
C ALA A 133 7.55 16.57 -38.25
N ARG A 134 7.07 15.53 -38.92
CA ARG A 134 6.19 14.50 -38.33
C ARG A 134 6.93 13.68 -37.27
N GLU A 135 8.16 13.25 -37.56
CA GLU A 135 8.99 12.55 -36.57
C GLU A 135 9.21 13.41 -35.32
N ALA A 136 9.57 14.69 -35.51
CA ALA A 136 9.75 15.62 -34.40
C ALA A 136 8.45 15.82 -33.59
N GLN A 137 7.30 15.93 -34.26
CA GLN A 137 6.00 16.04 -33.59
C GLN A 137 5.69 14.80 -32.75
N ASP A 138 5.94 13.60 -33.26
CA ASP A 138 5.68 12.35 -32.54
C ASP A 138 6.64 12.17 -31.35
N LEU A 139 7.90 12.55 -31.49
CA LEU A 139 8.84 12.58 -30.38
C LEU A 139 8.40 13.58 -29.29
N ARG A 140 7.95 14.78 -29.66
CA ARG A 140 7.41 15.76 -28.70
C ARG A 140 6.17 15.22 -27.97
N LYS A 141 5.25 14.54 -28.67
CA LYS A 141 4.09 13.88 -28.03
C LYS A 141 4.53 12.83 -27.02
N ARG A 142 5.51 11.98 -27.36
CA ARG A 142 6.08 10.98 -26.43
C ARG A 142 6.77 11.63 -25.24
N LEU A 143 7.51 12.71 -25.46
CA LEU A 143 8.16 13.47 -24.40
C LEU A 143 7.14 14.02 -23.40
N LEU A 144 6.01 14.56 -23.88
CA LEU A 144 4.91 15.03 -23.02
C LEU A 144 4.30 13.87 -22.24
N ALA A 145 4.07 12.70 -22.87
CA ALA A 145 3.54 11.53 -22.19
C ALA A 145 4.47 11.01 -21.08
N VAL A 146 5.78 10.92 -21.36
CA VAL A 146 6.81 10.55 -20.38
C VAL A 146 6.88 11.58 -19.25
N SER A 147 6.84 12.88 -19.58
CA SER A 147 6.86 13.95 -18.58
C SER A 147 5.62 13.93 -17.69
N ALA A 148 4.44 13.66 -18.25
CA ALA A 148 3.21 13.48 -17.50
C ALA A 148 3.28 12.23 -16.60
N LYS A 149 3.87 11.13 -17.07
CA LYS A 149 4.13 9.93 -16.26
C LYS A 149 5.04 10.25 -15.08
N ILE A 150 6.09 11.05 -15.29
CA ILE A 150 6.98 11.51 -14.21
C ILE A 150 6.25 12.44 -13.25
N GLY A 151 5.50 13.42 -13.75
CA GLY A 151 4.73 14.37 -12.93
C GLY A 151 3.60 13.72 -12.13
N GLY A 152 3.08 12.58 -12.59
CA GLY A 152 2.08 11.79 -11.87
C GLY A 152 2.67 10.92 -10.75
N MET A 153 3.99 10.78 -10.66
CA MET A 153 4.65 10.06 -9.56
C MET A 153 4.87 10.99 -8.37
N ASP A 154 4.58 10.50 -7.17
CA ASP A 154 4.97 11.18 -5.93
C ASP A 154 6.50 11.08 -5.77
N LEU A 155 7.21 12.07 -6.31
CA LEU A 155 8.67 12.13 -6.28
C LEU A 155 9.21 12.06 -4.84
N SER A 156 8.50 12.64 -3.87
CA SER A 156 8.92 12.60 -2.46
C SER A 156 8.89 11.17 -1.93
N LYS A 157 7.89 10.38 -2.33
CA LYS A 157 7.80 8.96 -1.96
C LYS A 157 8.79 8.09 -2.74
N VAL A 158 8.97 8.35 -4.04
CA VAL A 158 9.87 7.58 -4.91
C VAL A 158 11.33 7.81 -4.55
N LEU A 159 11.73 9.05 -4.27
CA LEU A 159 13.12 9.40 -3.97
C LEU A 159 13.51 9.12 -2.51
N ARG A 160 12.53 8.90 -1.62
CA ARG A 160 12.84 8.55 -0.22
C ARG A 160 13.70 7.30 -0.15
N SER A 161 14.59 7.24 0.84
CA SER A 161 15.27 6.00 1.18
C SER A 161 14.24 4.88 1.37
N ALA A 162 14.53 3.71 0.79
CA ALA A 162 13.69 2.52 0.94
C ALA A 162 13.70 2.03 2.39
N ASP A 163 14.77 2.33 3.13
CA ASP A 163 14.95 1.95 4.52
C ASP A 163 15.79 3.00 5.28
N PRO A 164 15.17 4.13 5.69
CA PRO A 164 15.91 5.24 6.30
C PRO A 164 16.56 4.87 7.63
N GLN A 165 16.00 3.91 8.37
CA GLN A 165 16.56 3.45 9.64
C GLN A 165 17.86 2.66 9.41
N SER A 166 17.86 1.73 8.46
CA SER A 166 19.05 0.94 8.15
C SER A 166 20.13 1.79 7.51
N GLU A 167 19.79 2.77 6.66
CA GLU A 167 20.77 3.69 6.09
C GLU A 167 21.44 4.58 7.13
N ALA A 168 20.68 5.11 8.10
CA ALA A 168 21.23 5.94 9.16
C ALA A 168 22.22 5.14 10.03
N LEU A 169 21.84 3.92 10.41
CA LEU A 169 22.69 3.02 11.19
C LEU A 169 23.88 2.48 10.38
N ALA A 170 23.73 2.26 9.07
CA ALA A 170 24.83 1.90 8.18
C ALA A 170 25.91 3.01 8.15
N LYS A 171 25.49 4.28 8.06
CA LYS A 171 26.41 5.42 8.14
C LYS A 171 27.14 5.53 9.49
N LEU A 172 26.48 5.18 10.58
CA LEU A 172 27.06 5.23 11.92
C LEU A 172 27.99 4.05 12.22
N THR A 173 27.69 2.87 11.68
CA THR A 173 28.40 1.63 12.03
C THR A 173 29.44 1.21 10.98
N GLY A 174 29.39 1.76 9.77
CA GLY A 174 30.24 1.35 8.64
C GLY A 174 29.82 0.05 7.95
N TYR A 175 28.75 -0.60 8.42
CA TYR A 175 28.21 -1.81 7.79
C TYR A 175 27.24 -1.48 6.65
N SER A 176 26.96 -2.48 5.80
CA SER A 176 25.97 -2.33 4.74
C SER A 176 24.53 -2.20 5.31
N PRO A 177 23.63 -1.45 4.64
CA PRO A 177 22.23 -1.36 5.05
C PRO A 177 21.55 -2.73 5.20
N GLU A 178 21.92 -3.71 4.37
CA GLU A 178 21.42 -5.09 4.42
C GLU A 178 21.85 -5.82 5.70
N ALA A 179 23.11 -5.66 6.10
CA ALA A 179 23.63 -6.25 7.33
C ALA A 179 22.95 -5.65 8.56
N VAL A 180 22.86 -4.31 8.60
CA VAL A 180 22.17 -3.57 9.67
C VAL A 180 20.71 -3.98 9.79
N ARG A 181 20.01 -4.11 8.66
CA ARG A 181 18.62 -4.55 8.62
C ARG A 181 18.44 -5.96 9.19
N THR A 182 19.34 -6.87 8.83
CA THR A 182 19.33 -8.26 9.32
C THR A 182 19.61 -8.31 10.82
N ALA A 183 20.56 -7.51 11.31
CA ALA A 183 20.87 -7.39 12.73
C ALA A 183 19.68 -6.81 13.52
N LEU A 184 19.01 -5.77 13.02
CA LEU A 184 17.80 -5.21 13.63
C LEU A 184 16.66 -6.23 13.69
N ALA A 185 16.47 -7.01 12.62
CA ALA A 185 15.47 -8.08 12.60
C ALA A 185 15.75 -9.11 13.69
N ALA A 186 17.01 -9.55 13.81
CA ALA A 186 17.45 -10.47 14.85
C ALA A 186 17.24 -9.90 16.24
N LEU A 187 17.59 -8.63 16.46
CA LEU A 187 17.39 -7.95 17.75
C LEU A 187 15.91 -7.89 18.14
N VAL A 188 15.01 -7.51 17.22
CA VAL A 188 13.56 -7.47 17.47
C VAL A 188 13.03 -8.86 17.78
N ALA A 189 13.46 -9.87 17.04
CA ALA A 189 13.06 -11.25 17.28
C ALA A 189 13.51 -11.70 18.69
N VAL A 190 14.74 -11.39 19.10
CA VAL A 190 15.25 -11.65 20.44
C VAL A 190 14.42 -10.93 21.51
N LEU A 191 14.10 -9.65 21.32
CA LEU A 191 13.27 -8.88 22.25
C LEU A 191 11.87 -9.47 22.43
N ILE A 192 11.24 -9.95 21.36
CA ILE A 192 9.93 -10.59 21.42
C ILE A 192 9.99 -11.93 22.18
N GLU A 193 11.05 -12.72 21.94
CA GLU A 193 11.26 -13.98 22.67
C GLU A 193 11.50 -13.74 24.16
N PHE A 194 12.38 -12.80 24.51
CA PHE A 194 12.63 -12.45 25.91
C PHE A 194 11.40 -11.83 26.58
N GLY A 195 10.70 -10.92 25.89
CA GLY A 195 9.50 -10.28 26.42
C GLY A 195 8.34 -11.25 26.65
N SER A 196 8.13 -12.21 25.76
CA SER A 196 7.06 -13.20 25.91
C SER A 196 7.39 -14.33 26.89
N GLY A 197 8.66 -14.73 27.00
CA GLY A 197 9.11 -15.76 27.94
C GLY A 197 9.23 -15.24 29.38
N LEU A 198 9.85 -14.07 29.58
CA LEU A 198 10.12 -13.52 30.90
C LEU A 198 9.05 -12.55 31.39
N GLY A 199 8.27 -11.93 30.49
CA GLY A 199 7.30 -10.91 30.87
C GLY A 199 6.28 -11.39 31.89
N LEU A 200 5.76 -12.61 31.72
CA LEU A 200 4.81 -13.19 32.68
C LEU A 200 5.48 -13.52 34.02
N TRP A 201 6.72 -14.02 34.00
CA TRP A 201 7.47 -14.32 35.22
C TRP A 201 7.82 -13.06 36.02
N VAL A 202 8.23 -11.97 35.34
CA VAL A 202 8.50 -10.68 35.99
C VAL A 202 7.23 -10.10 36.62
N VAL A 203 6.08 -10.18 35.92
CA VAL A 203 4.80 -9.65 36.44
C VAL A 203 4.27 -10.49 37.61
N THR A 204 4.48 -11.81 37.62
CA THR A 204 3.90 -12.72 38.62
C THR A 204 4.87 -13.09 39.75
N GLY A 205 6.17 -12.87 39.58
CA GLY A 205 7.21 -13.23 40.54
C GLY A 205 7.11 -12.53 41.90
N GLY A 206 6.40 -11.39 41.97
CA GLY A 206 6.12 -10.68 43.22
C GLY A 206 4.85 -11.13 43.97
N ALA A 207 4.01 -11.98 43.38
CA ALA A 207 2.68 -12.28 43.92
C ALA A 207 2.66 -13.38 45.01
N SER A 208 3.80 -14.00 45.32
CA SER A 208 3.84 -15.13 46.26
C SER A 208 4.56 -14.78 47.56
N ARG A 209 3.98 -13.87 48.35
CA ARG A 209 4.13 -13.91 49.81
C ARG A 209 3.04 -13.11 50.53
N ARG A 210 1.79 -13.58 50.53
CA ARG A 210 0.88 -13.24 51.64
C ARG A 210 -0.21 -14.28 51.91
N GLU A 211 -0.10 -14.82 53.13
CA GLU A 211 -1.13 -15.44 53.98
C GLU A 211 -1.81 -16.76 53.53
N ARG A 212 -1.19 -17.86 53.99
CA ARG A 212 -1.94 -18.91 54.70
C ARG A 212 -2.47 -18.32 56.02
N SER A 213 -3.73 -17.91 56.06
CA SER A 213 -4.49 -17.84 57.31
C SER A 213 -5.91 -18.29 57.01
N GLY A 214 -6.30 -19.40 57.64
CA GLY A 214 -7.55 -20.10 57.37
C GLY A 214 -8.77 -19.21 57.57
N ILE A 215 -9.67 -19.24 56.59
CA ILE A 215 -11.06 -18.84 56.75
C ILE A 215 -11.92 -19.99 56.18
N PRO A 216 -12.87 -20.55 56.95
CA PRO A 216 -13.74 -21.62 56.48
C PRO A 216 -14.74 -21.08 55.45
N LYS A 217 -14.96 -21.88 54.40
CA LYS A 217 -15.86 -21.57 53.29
C LYS A 217 -17.32 -21.55 53.76
N LYS A 218 -18.02 -20.42 53.55
CA LYS A 218 -19.48 -20.41 53.36
C LYS A 218 -19.81 -20.56 51.88
N PRO A 219 -20.87 -21.29 51.50
CA PRO A 219 -21.32 -21.35 50.12
C PRO A 219 -22.01 -20.02 49.79
N ILE A 220 -21.50 -19.33 48.77
CA ILE A 220 -22.19 -18.18 48.16
C ILE A 220 -22.62 -18.64 46.78
N ASP A 221 -23.91 -18.90 46.66
CA ASP A 221 -24.61 -18.92 45.39
C ASP A 221 -24.51 -17.55 44.74
N LYS A 222 -23.75 -17.44 43.65
CA LYS A 222 -23.89 -16.34 42.69
C LYS A 222 -23.69 -16.87 41.28
N HIS A 223 -24.82 -16.99 40.58
CA HIS A 223 -24.91 -16.78 39.15
C HIS A 223 -24.17 -15.48 38.79
N LEU A 224 -22.98 -15.62 38.23
CA LEU A 224 -22.32 -14.59 37.44
C LEU A 224 -21.92 -15.25 36.12
N THR A 225 -22.87 -15.23 35.20
CA THR A 225 -22.66 -15.38 33.77
C THR A 225 -21.58 -14.39 33.36
N GLN A 226 -20.36 -14.88 33.23
CA GLN A 226 -19.22 -14.10 32.75
C GLN A 226 -19.40 -13.92 31.24
N ALA A 227 -20.00 -12.79 30.85
CA ALA A 227 -20.02 -12.34 29.47
C ALA A 227 -18.58 -12.16 28.99
N ARG A 228 -18.18 -13.01 28.06
CA ARG A 228 -16.92 -12.96 27.33
C ARG A 228 -16.95 -11.68 26.47
N PRO A 229 -16.02 -10.72 26.60
CA PRO A 229 -15.86 -9.71 25.57
C PRO A 229 -15.34 -10.44 24.33
N GLU A 230 -16.21 -10.66 23.36
CA GLU A 230 -15.84 -11.04 21.99
C GLU A 230 -14.93 -9.95 21.44
N THR A 231 -13.64 -10.12 21.70
CA THR A 231 -12.60 -9.23 21.24
C THR A 231 -12.23 -9.75 19.86
N CYS A 232 -12.53 -8.98 18.81
CA CYS A 232 -12.04 -9.27 17.46
C CYS A 232 -10.51 -9.26 17.47
N ILE A 233 -9.89 -10.40 17.75
CA ILE A 233 -8.48 -10.66 17.51
C ILE A 233 -8.43 -11.98 16.76
N SER A 234 -8.54 -11.91 15.44
CA SER A 234 -7.89 -12.87 14.55
C SER A 234 -6.88 -12.10 13.71
N PRO A 235 -5.60 -12.51 13.68
CA PRO A 235 -4.68 -12.03 12.68
C PRO A 235 -5.05 -12.69 11.34
N LEU A 236 -5.61 -11.92 10.40
CA LEU A 236 -5.78 -12.41 9.04
C LEU A 236 -4.41 -12.48 8.33
N PRO A 237 -4.16 -13.53 7.53
CA PRO A 237 -3.01 -13.59 6.64
C PRO A 237 -3.13 -12.49 5.57
N ALA A 238 -1.97 -11.99 5.14
CA ALA A 238 -1.85 -11.00 4.09
C ALA A 238 -2.53 -11.48 2.79
N TYR A 239 -3.72 -10.95 2.50
CA TYR A 239 -4.30 -11.03 1.17
C TYR A 239 -3.77 -9.85 0.36
N SER A 240 -2.96 -10.19 -0.63
CA SER A 240 -2.56 -9.35 -1.76
C SER A 240 -3.73 -8.52 -2.26
N ALA A 241 -3.53 -7.22 -2.45
CA ALA A 241 -4.47 -6.36 -3.12
C ALA A 241 -4.72 -6.83 -4.56
N PRO A 242 -5.98 -6.93 -5.00
CA PRO A 242 -6.37 -6.48 -6.32
C PRO A 242 -7.08 -5.14 -6.20
N ARG A 243 -7.00 -4.43 -7.32
CA ARG A 243 -7.53 -3.11 -7.56
C ARG A 243 -9.01 -2.98 -7.20
N LEU A 244 -9.36 -1.76 -6.80
CA LEU A 244 -10.67 -1.13 -6.90
C LEU A 244 -11.52 -1.73 -8.03
N GLY A 245 -12.42 -2.64 -7.67
CA GLY A 245 -13.36 -3.30 -8.57
C GLY A 245 -14.53 -3.78 -7.73
N LYS A 246 -15.73 -3.36 -8.14
CA LYS A 246 -17.01 -3.93 -7.70
C LYS A 246 -16.90 -5.45 -7.74
N ASP A 247 -17.25 -6.12 -6.65
CA ASP A 247 -17.80 -7.49 -6.57
C ASP A 247 -17.62 -7.97 -5.12
N LEU A 248 -18.42 -7.40 -4.21
CA LEU A 248 -18.73 -8.04 -2.94
C LEU A 248 -20.08 -8.74 -3.12
N LEU A 249 -20.04 -9.98 -3.58
CA LEU A 249 -21.15 -10.94 -3.42
C LEU A 249 -20.71 -12.05 -2.46
N PRO A 250 -21.63 -12.59 -1.64
CA PRO A 250 -21.29 -13.23 -0.38
C PRO A 250 -21.04 -14.73 -0.52
N SER A 251 -20.11 -15.24 0.30
CA SER A 251 -19.95 -16.68 0.55
C SER A 251 -21.15 -17.20 1.37
N PRO A 252 -21.60 -18.48 1.20
CA PRO A 252 -22.98 -18.88 1.50
C PRO A 252 -23.38 -18.96 2.98
N ASP A 253 -22.46 -18.72 3.93
CA ASP A 253 -22.73 -18.75 5.38
C ASP A 253 -22.31 -17.43 6.09
N GLY A 254 -22.11 -16.35 5.31
CA GLY A 254 -21.28 -15.19 5.65
C GLY A 254 -21.90 -14.07 6.49
N LEU A 255 -22.07 -14.28 7.79
CA LEU A 255 -22.19 -13.16 8.74
C LEU A 255 -20.79 -12.66 9.15
N PRO A 256 -20.48 -11.35 9.00
CA PRO A 256 -19.20 -10.79 9.43
C PRO A 256 -18.97 -11.02 10.93
N VAL A 257 -17.79 -11.55 11.28
CA VAL A 257 -17.43 -11.97 12.64
C VAL A 257 -17.22 -10.77 13.57
N CYS A 258 -16.92 -9.58 13.04
CA CYS A 258 -16.70 -8.38 13.85
C CYS A 258 -17.86 -7.37 13.76
N PRO A 259 -18.33 -6.80 14.89
CA PRO A 259 -19.41 -5.80 14.89
C PRO A 259 -19.14 -4.58 13.99
N ILE A 260 -17.87 -4.18 13.85
CA ILE A 260 -17.48 -3.04 13.01
C ILE A 260 -17.62 -3.37 11.53
N GLU A 261 -17.20 -4.57 11.11
CA GLU A 261 -17.38 -5.05 9.73
C GLU A 261 -18.86 -5.15 9.39
N ARG A 262 -19.65 -5.72 10.31
CA ARG A 262 -21.10 -5.82 10.15
C ARG A 262 -21.76 -4.46 9.99
N PHE A 263 -21.38 -3.48 10.82
CA PHE A 263 -21.83 -2.10 10.69
C PHE A 263 -21.42 -1.51 9.32
N THR A 264 -20.18 -1.71 8.88
CA THR A 264 -19.71 -1.13 7.63
C THR A 264 -20.44 -1.66 6.40
N VAL A 265 -20.78 -2.95 6.37
CA VAL A 265 -21.53 -3.56 5.27
C VAL A 265 -22.99 -3.12 5.26
N THR A 266 -23.58 -2.90 6.44
CA THR A 266 -25.02 -2.64 6.58
C THR A 266 -25.39 -1.15 6.56
N HIS A 267 -24.50 -0.26 7.04
CA HIS A 267 -24.83 1.14 7.31
C HIS A 267 -23.92 2.15 6.59
N ILE A 268 -22.91 1.70 5.84
CA ILE A 268 -22.00 2.57 5.10
C ILE A 268 -22.12 2.30 3.60
N GLN A 269 -22.41 3.34 2.81
CA GLN A 269 -22.38 3.28 1.36
C GLN A 269 -21.15 3.99 0.80
N THR A 270 -20.58 3.47 -0.29
CA THR A 270 -19.46 4.12 -0.97
C THR A 270 -19.96 5.02 -2.09
N LYS A 271 -19.63 6.31 -2.00
CA LYS A 271 -20.04 7.30 -3.01
C LYS A 271 -18.91 8.27 -3.32
N LYS A 272 -18.67 8.46 -4.61
CA LYS A 272 -17.61 9.35 -5.11
C LYS A 272 -17.95 10.79 -4.68
N ARG A 273 -17.02 11.41 -3.92
CA ARG A 273 -17.13 12.76 -3.32
C ARG A 273 -17.97 12.90 -2.04
N ALA A 274 -18.48 11.81 -1.47
CA ALA A 274 -19.09 11.87 -0.14
C ALA A 274 -18.02 11.92 0.95
N GLU A 275 -18.32 12.62 2.05
CA GLU A 275 -17.50 12.64 3.25
C GLU A 275 -18.35 12.68 4.52
N VAL A 276 -17.93 11.96 5.55
CA VAL A 276 -18.58 11.94 6.86
C VAL A 276 -17.55 12.21 7.94
N THR A 277 -17.90 13.04 8.93
CA THR A 277 -17.01 13.32 10.06
C THR A 277 -16.84 12.07 10.94
N ALA A 278 -15.64 11.88 11.50
CA ALA A 278 -15.36 10.75 12.37
C ALA A 278 -16.25 10.73 13.63
N LYS A 279 -16.75 11.89 14.04
CA LYS A 279 -17.72 12.02 15.14
C LYS A 279 -19.08 11.44 14.74
N ASN A 280 -19.66 11.91 13.63
CA ASN A 280 -20.98 11.48 13.18
C ASN A 280 -20.99 9.99 12.82
N LEU A 281 -19.93 9.49 12.19
CA LEU A 281 -19.81 8.08 11.83
C LEU A 281 -19.73 7.18 13.07
N TYR A 282 -19.04 7.63 14.13
CA TYR A 282 -18.95 6.89 15.37
C TYR A 282 -20.25 6.95 16.19
N GLU A 283 -20.97 8.08 16.17
CA GLU A 283 -22.30 8.18 16.78
C GLU A 283 -23.30 7.24 16.11
N ALA A 284 -23.28 7.14 14.78
CA ALA A 284 -24.09 6.17 14.04
C ALA A 284 -23.76 4.72 14.43
N PHE A 285 -22.47 4.38 14.56
CA PHE A 285 -22.05 3.06 15.06
C PHE A 285 -22.54 2.78 16.48
N ARG A 286 -22.49 3.76 17.38
CA ARG A 286 -22.98 3.61 18.76
C ARG A 286 -24.48 3.37 18.81
N ASN A 287 -25.25 4.06 17.98
CA ASN A 287 -26.70 3.89 17.91
C ASN A 287 -27.05 2.49 17.40
N TRP A 288 -26.43 2.06 16.30
CA TRP A 288 -26.58 0.71 15.78
C TRP A 288 -26.17 -0.38 16.79
N ALA A 289 -25.04 -0.19 17.48
CA ALA A 289 -24.58 -1.14 18.49
C ALA A 289 -25.58 -1.27 19.65
N LYS A 290 -26.21 -0.15 20.05
CA LYS A 290 -27.26 -0.14 21.08
C LYS A 290 -28.51 -0.90 20.63
N GLU A 291 -28.92 -0.73 19.38
CA GLU A 291 -30.07 -1.45 18.79
C GLU A 291 -29.81 -2.95 18.65
N ALA A 292 -28.55 -3.34 18.41
CA ALA A 292 -28.11 -4.73 18.30
C ALA A 292 -27.76 -5.39 19.66
N ASP A 293 -27.94 -4.69 20.79
CA ASP A 293 -27.52 -5.11 22.14
C ASP A 293 -26.02 -5.47 22.26
N ILE A 294 -25.17 -4.77 21.51
CA ILE A 294 -23.71 -4.94 21.49
C ILE A 294 -23.05 -3.78 22.23
N HIS A 295 -22.10 -4.07 23.13
CA HIS A 295 -21.30 -3.03 23.77
C HIS A 295 -20.38 -2.32 22.77
N PRO A 296 -20.53 -1.00 22.55
CA PRO A 296 -19.74 -0.29 21.56
C PRO A 296 -18.27 -0.16 22.00
N VAL A 297 -17.34 -0.44 21.08
CA VAL A 297 -15.92 -0.14 21.28
C VAL A 297 -15.69 1.37 21.36
N ASN A 298 -14.61 1.81 22.00
CA ASN A 298 -14.26 3.24 22.06
C ASN A 298 -13.92 3.83 20.67
N GLN A 299 -14.04 5.16 20.55
CA GLN A 299 -13.86 5.87 19.27
C GLN A 299 -12.47 5.64 18.65
N THR A 300 -11.43 5.53 19.48
CA THR A 300 -10.06 5.29 19.02
C THR A 300 -9.90 3.91 18.39
N LYS A 301 -10.46 2.86 19.00
CA LYS A 301 -10.46 1.49 18.46
C LYS A 301 -11.31 1.40 17.20
N PHE A 302 -12.48 2.01 17.20
CA PHE A 302 -13.32 2.14 16.00
C PHE A 302 -12.55 2.78 14.84
N GLY A 303 -11.87 3.90 15.09
CA GLY A 303 -11.11 4.61 14.06
C GLY A 303 -9.82 3.91 13.60
N ARG A 304 -9.32 2.90 14.33
CA ARG A 304 -8.25 2.00 13.88
C ARG A 304 -8.82 0.92 12.97
N ALA A 305 -9.86 0.23 13.43
CA ALA A 305 -10.53 -0.81 12.65
C ALA A 305 -11.04 -0.30 11.29
N MET A 306 -11.59 0.92 11.23
CA MET A 306 -11.99 1.54 9.95
C MET A 306 -10.81 1.72 8.98
N VAL A 307 -9.62 2.07 9.48
CA VAL A 307 -8.42 2.20 8.63
C VAL A 307 -7.93 0.83 8.19
N ASP A 308 -7.99 -0.17 9.08
CA ASP A 308 -7.61 -1.55 8.79
C ASP A 308 -8.53 -2.17 7.72
N LEU A 309 -9.81 -1.78 7.69
CA LEU A 309 -10.79 -2.12 6.65
C LEU A 309 -10.59 -1.33 5.34
N GLY A 310 -9.58 -0.45 5.26
CA GLY A 310 -9.23 0.29 4.04
C GLY A 310 -9.94 1.63 3.85
N TYR A 311 -10.71 2.11 4.84
CA TYR A 311 -11.33 3.43 4.75
C TYR A 311 -10.30 4.56 4.94
N ARG A 312 -10.29 5.50 4.01
CA ARG A 312 -9.40 6.67 4.05
C ARG A 312 -9.98 7.77 4.93
N LYS A 313 -9.14 8.37 5.77
CA LYS A 313 -9.48 9.55 6.58
C LYS A 313 -8.51 10.70 6.31
N GLU A 314 -9.02 11.92 6.37
CA GLU A 314 -8.27 13.16 6.19
C GLU A 314 -8.63 14.16 7.29
N ARG A 315 -7.68 14.99 7.72
CA ARG A 315 -7.94 16.07 8.68
C ARG A 315 -8.06 17.39 7.93
N ARG A 316 -9.24 18.02 7.99
CA ARG A 316 -9.52 19.34 7.39
C ARG A 316 -10.17 20.25 8.43
N GLY A 317 -9.61 21.45 8.61
CA GLY A 317 -10.15 22.43 9.57
C GLY A 317 -10.25 21.89 11.00
N GLY A 318 -9.24 21.15 11.46
CA GLY A 318 -9.22 20.55 12.81
C GLY A 318 -10.07 19.28 12.98
N THR A 319 -10.98 18.96 12.06
CA THR A 319 -11.89 17.81 12.13
C THR A 319 -11.43 16.66 11.24
N VAL A 320 -11.53 15.41 11.72
CA VAL A 320 -11.22 14.20 10.95
C VAL A 320 -12.46 13.76 10.16
N ARG A 321 -12.30 13.51 8.86
CA ARG A 321 -13.37 13.07 7.93
C ARG A 321 -12.97 11.79 7.22
N TYR A 322 -13.90 10.88 7.00
CA TYR A 322 -13.73 9.72 6.14
C TYR A 322 -14.18 10.06 4.71
N LEU A 323 -13.36 9.68 3.73
CA LEU A 323 -13.56 10.05 2.33
C LEU A 323 -14.18 8.92 1.53
N GLY A 324 -15.09 9.27 0.63
CA GLY A 324 -15.74 8.33 -0.29
C GLY A 324 -16.83 7.48 0.36
N VAL A 325 -17.32 7.88 1.54
CA VAL A 325 -18.35 7.18 2.31
C VAL A 325 -19.47 8.13 2.72
N GLU A 326 -20.69 7.60 2.74
CA GLU A 326 -21.86 8.22 3.37
C GLU A 326 -22.58 7.20 4.26
N LEU A 327 -23.30 7.68 5.27
CA LEU A 327 -24.21 6.84 6.05
C LEU A 327 -25.42 6.51 5.20
N SER A 328 -25.84 5.24 5.17
CA SER A 328 -27.08 4.87 4.51
C SER A 328 -28.25 5.61 5.18
N SER A 329 -29.08 6.29 4.40
CA SER A 329 -30.41 6.67 4.85
C SER A 329 -31.18 5.39 5.22
N ALA A 330 -32.03 5.46 6.24
CA ALA A 330 -32.74 4.35 6.90
C ALA A 330 -33.23 3.23 5.95
N PRO A 331 -33.28 1.97 6.41
CA PRO A 331 -33.71 0.86 5.58
C PRO A 331 -35.18 1.02 5.19
N ASP A 332 -35.48 1.04 3.89
CA ASP A 332 -36.81 0.68 3.42
C ASP A 332 -37.14 -0.70 3.98
N ARG A 333 -38.21 -0.78 4.77
CA ARG A 333 -38.77 -2.05 5.23
C ARG A 333 -39.16 -2.84 3.98
N VAL A 334 -38.32 -3.81 3.61
CA VAL A 334 -38.68 -4.87 2.67
C VAL A 334 -39.94 -5.53 3.26
N THR A 335 -41.07 -5.19 2.68
CA THR A 335 -42.35 -5.81 2.99
C THR A 335 -42.28 -7.16 2.29
N LEU A 336 -42.21 -8.25 3.07
CA LEU A 336 -42.42 -9.58 2.53
C LEU A 336 -43.89 -9.67 2.10
N GLN A 337 -44.12 -9.73 0.79
CA GLN A 337 -45.26 -10.40 0.18
C GLN A 337 -44.71 -11.55 -0.67
#